data_AF-A0A962CLY4-F1
#
_entry.id   AF-A0A962CLY4-F1
#
_cell.length_a   1.000
_cell.length_b   1.000
_cell.length_c   1.000
_cell.angle_alpha   90.00
_cell.angle_beta   90.00
_cell.angle_gamma   90.00
#
_symmetry.space_group_name_H-M   'P 1'
#
loop_
_entity.id
_entity.type
_entity.pdbx_description
1 polymer ?
#
loop_
_entity_poly.entity_id
_entity_poly.type
_entity_poly.pdbx_seq_one_letter_code
_entity_poly.pdbx_strand_id
1 'polypeptide(L)'
;DKDGAARISRLPSVDAATQRERLRVWDDVLRQLDTLPVAELSASERINLAIYRPQIVDLAADVRFGAYEAPFNADSSFWSELGFMTRKPLRSVEAAEDYIA
;
A
#
# COMPACT_ATOMS: atom_id res chain seq x y z
N ASP A 1 -17.51 -3.63 -11.74
CA ASP A 1 -16.24 -4.04 -12.35
C ASP A 1 -15.06 -3.69 -11.47
N LYS A 2 -14.40 -4.71 -10.93
CA LYS A 2 -13.11 -4.58 -10.22
C LYS A 2 -12.00 -5.12 -11.13
N ASP A 3 -12.05 -4.75 -12.41
CA ASP A 3 -11.29 -5.43 -13.47
C ASP A 3 -9.93 -4.77 -13.75
N GLY A 4 -9.49 -3.87 -12.85
CA GLY A 4 -8.20 -3.18 -12.98
C GLY A 4 -7.13 -3.60 -11.97
N ALA A 5 -7.41 -4.56 -11.08
CA ALA A 5 -6.39 -5.04 -10.15
C ALA A 5 -5.47 -6.01 -10.88
N ALA A 6 -4.19 -5.65 -11.04
CA ALA A 6 -3.18 -6.54 -11.59
C ALA A 6 -3.22 -7.91 -10.90
N ARG A 7 -3.21 -8.98 -11.69
CA ARG A 7 -3.14 -10.36 -11.19
C ARG A 7 -1.93 -10.50 -10.25
N ILE A 8 -2.17 -10.97 -9.03
CA ILE A 8 -1.12 -11.16 -8.01
C ILE A 8 -0.83 -12.65 -7.92
N SER A 9 0.13 -13.12 -8.72
CA SER A 9 0.58 -14.51 -8.76
C SER A 9 1.90 -14.75 -8.00
N ARG A 10 2.31 -13.80 -7.16
CA ARG A 10 3.51 -13.92 -6.31
C ARG A 10 3.41 -13.01 -5.09
N LEU A 11 4.11 -13.38 -4.03
CA LEU A 11 4.27 -12.52 -2.87
C LEU A 11 5.02 -11.22 -3.23
N PRO A 12 4.64 -10.08 -2.63
CA PRO A 12 5.37 -8.84 -2.80
C PRO A 12 6.77 -8.96 -2.16
N SER A 13 7.76 -8.36 -2.80
CA SER A 13 9.08 -8.20 -2.19
C SER A 13 8.99 -7.23 -1.01
N VAL A 14 9.66 -7.57 0.10
CA VAL A 14 9.68 -6.78 1.34
C VAL A 14 11.09 -6.38 1.78
N ASP A 15 12.09 -6.64 0.93
CA ASP A 15 13.48 -6.29 1.19
C ASP A 15 13.70 -4.77 1.20
N ALA A 16 14.81 -4.35 1.83
CA ALA A 16 15.15 -2.93 1.98
C ALA A 16 15.28 -2.18 0.65
N ALA A 17 15.70 -2.83 -0.45
CA ALA A 17 15.78 -2.16 -1.75
C ALA A 17 14.40 -1.86 -2.32
N THR A 18 13.48 -2.83 -2.23
CA THR A 18 12.08 -2.63 -2.60
C THR A 18 11.41 -1.53 -1.76
N GLN A 19 11.68 -1.49 -0.45
CA GLN A 19 11.10 -0.46 0.43
C GLN A 19 11.63 0.94 0.10
N ARG A 20 12.92 1.09 -0.22
CA ARG A 20 13.46 2.38 -0.69
C ARG A 20 12.78 2.87 -1.96
N GLU A 21 12.46 1.97 -2.89
CA GLU A 21 11.73 2.36 -4.11
C GLU A 21 10.29 2.78 -3.80
N ARG A 22 9.59 2.07 -2.91
CA ARG A 22 8.26 2.49 -2.42
C ARG A 22 8.30 3.87 -1.77
N LEU A 23 9.32 4.14 -0.96
CA LEU A 23 9.49 5.45 -0.32
C LEU A 23 9.65 6.56 -1.37
N ARG A 24 10.41 6.33 -2.45
CA ARG A 24 10.53 7.31 -3.55
C ARG A 24 9.19 7.64 -4.19
N VAL A 25 8.34 6.63 -4.42
CA VAL A 25 6.99 6.83 -4.95
C VAL A 25 6.17 7.70 -3.99
N TRP A 26 6.20 7.42 -2.69
CA TRP A 26 5.45 8.22 -1.70
C TRP A 26 5.98 9.64 -1.56
N ASP A 27 7.30 9.82 -1.58
CA ASP A 27 7.93 11.15 -1.58
C ASP A 27 7.56 11.97 -2.82
N ASP A 28 7.49 11.32 -4.00
CA ASP A 28 7.05 11.96 -5.23
C ASP A 28 5.57 12.37 -5.16
N VAL A 29 4.69 11.48 -4.69
CA VAL A 29 3.27 11.79 -4.50
C VAL A 29 3.08 12.94 -3.51
N LEU A 30 3.75 12.93 -2.36
CA LEU A 30 3.67 14.03 -1.38
C LEU A 30 4.10 15.36 -1.99
N ARG A 31 5.19 15.36 -2.77
CA ARG A 31 5.64 16.55 -3.50
C ARG A 31 4.61 17.02 -4.52
N GLN A 32 3.95 16.13 -5.25
CA GLN A 32 2.85 16.51 -6.14
C GLN A 32 1.68 17.13 -5.36
N LEU A 33 1.28 16.51 -4.25
CA LEU A 33 0.18 17.02 -3.40
C LEU A 33 0.50 18.40 -2.82
N ASP A 34 1.75 18.66 -2.43
CA ASP A 34 2.19 19.94 -1.88
C ASP A 34 2.19 21.08 -2.94
N THR A 35 2.14 20.75 -4.23
CA THR A 35 2.04 21.75 -5.32
C THR A 35 0.61 22.08 -5.73
N LEU A 36 -0.40 21.39 -5.19
CA LEU A 36 -1.79 21.60 -5.59
C LEU A 36 -2.30 22.99 -5.15
N PRO A 37 -2.99 23.75 -6.04
CA PRO A 37 -3.60 25.02 -5.67
C PRO A 37 -4.88 24.77 -4.83
N VAL A 38 -4.71 24.51 -3.53
CA VAL A 38 -5.79 24.09 -2.62
C VAL A 38 -7.00 25.03 -2.63
N ALA A 39 -6.78 26.33 -2.84
CA ALA A 39 -7.84 27.33 -2.91
C ALA A 39 -8.74 27.18 -4.15
N GLU A 40 -8.23 26.61 -5.23
CA GLU A 40 -8.97 26.38 -6.49
C GLU A 40 -9.71 25.05 -6.51
N LEU A 41 -9.43 24.17 -5.56
CA LEU A 41 -10.11 22.88 -5.44
C LEU A 41 -11.59 23.05 -5.07
N SER A 42 -12.44 22.17 -5.61
CA SER A 42 -13.84 22.07 -5.17
C SER A 42 -13.93 21.69 -3.69
N ALA A 43 -15.09 21.88 -3.07
CA ALA A 43 -15.29 21.47 -1.66
C ALA A 43 -15.04 19.97 -1.45
N SER A 44 -15.44 19.13 -2.41
CA SER A 44 -15.19 17.68 -2.35
C SER A 44 -13.71 17.35 -2.49
N GLU A 45 -12.99 18.01 -3.40
CA GLU A 45 -11.56 17.73 -3.59
C GLU A 45 -10.70 18.21 -2.43
N ARG A 46 -11.11 19.26 -1.71
CA ARG A 46 -10.47 19.63 -0.44
C ARG A 46 -10.61 18.54 0.63
N ILE A 47 -11.76 17.87 0.68
CA ILE A 47 -11.98 16.74 1.59
C ILE A 47 -11.13 15.55 1.17
N ASN A 48 -11.14 15.21 -0.12
CA ASN A 48 -10.31 14.12 -0.67
C ASN A 48 -8.82 14.36 -0.35
N LEU A 49 -8.33 15.58 -0.58
CA LEU A 49 -6.94 15.93 -0.28
C LEU A 49 -6.63 15.83 1.22
N ALA A 50 -7.54 16.30 2.08
CA ALA A 50 -7.39 16.24 3.54
C ALA A 50 -7.34 14.81 4.08
N ILE A 51 -7.91 13.83 3.38
CA ILE A 51 -7.87 12.41 3.73
C ILE A 51 -6.65 11.72 3.08
N TYR A 52 -6.45 11.96 1.79
CA TYR A 52 -5.44 11.27 1.00
C TYR A 52 -4.01 11.64 1.43
N ARG A 53 -3.74 12.92 1.71
CA ARG A 53 -2.39 13.35 2.09
C ARG A 53 -1.90 12.67 3.38
N PRO A 54 -2.66 12.63 4.50
CA PRO A 54 -2.26 11.86 5.68
C PRO A 54 -2.00 10.38 5.40
N GLN A 55 -2.82 9.72 4.57
CA GLN A 55 -2.59 8.32 4.21
C GLN A 55 -1.22 8.10 3.56
N ILE A 56 -0.81 9.00 2.65
CA ILE A 56 0.51 8.90 2.01
C ILE A 56 1.64 9.25 2.99
N VAL A 57 1.41 10.20 3.92
CA VAL A 57 2.36 10.49 5.00
C VAL A 57 2.62 9.25 5.85
N ASP A 58 1.56 8.54 6.24
CA ASP A 58 1.64 7.33 7.06
C ASP A 58 2.38 6.21 6.30
N LEU A 59 2.05 5.97 5.02
CA LEU A 59 2.75 4.99 4.18
C LEU A 59 4.24 5.29 4.01
N ALA A 60 4.61 6.58 3.91
CA ALA A 60 6.02 6.97 3.87
C ALA A 60 6.69 6.78 5.24
N ALA A 61 5.99 7.11 6.33
CA ALA A 61 6.47 6.95 7.70
C ALA A 61 6.74 5.47 8.04
N ASP A 62 5.85 4.55 7.65
CA ASP A 62 6.04 3.10 7.85
C ASP A 62 7.37 2.61 7.28
N VAL A 63 7.73 3.08 6.08
CA VAL A 63 9.01 2.73 5.47
C VAL A 63 10.18 3.38 6.21
N ARG A 64 10.07 4.68 6.54
CA ARG A 64 11.14 5.43 7.23
C ARG A 64 11.43 4.89 8.63
N PHE A 65 10.40 4.41 9.33
CA PHE A 65 10.52 3.79 10.65
C PHE A 65 10.84 2.30 10.62
N GLY A 66 10.99 1.69 9.43
CA GLY A 66 11.39 0.30 9.31
C GLY A 66 10.30 -0.68 9.73
N ALA A 67 9.02 -0.37 9.51
CA ALA A 67 7.91 -1.26 9.87
C ALA A 67 8.01 -2.65 9.21
N TYR A 68 8.68 -2.73 8.06
CA TYR A 68 8.99 -3.99 7.37
C TYR A 68 10.03 -4.87 8.08
N GLU A 69 10.74 -4.32 9.06
CA GLU A 69 11.70 -5.03 9.92
C GLU A 69 11.09 -5.41 11.28
N ALA A 70 9.80 -5.10 11.51
CA ALA A 70 9.12 -5.42 12.75
C ALA A 70 9.16 -6.94 13.03
N PRO A 71 9.45 -7.35 14.27
CA PRO A 71 9.56 -8.76 14.62
C PRO A 71 8.20 -9.45 14.55
N PHE A 72 8.21 -10.77 14.38
CA PHE A 72 6.99 -11.59 14.28
C PHE A 72 6.01 -11.38 15.44
N ASN A 73 6.51 -11.11 16.65
CA ASN A 73 5.70 -10.91 17.85
C ASN A 73 5.24 -9.45 18.07
N ALA A 74 5.46 -8.55 17.11
CA ALA A 74 4.86 -7.23 17.14
C ALA A 74 3.34 -7.34 16.94
N ASP A 75 2.58 -6.44 17.59
CA ASP A 75 1.11 -6.39 17.50
C ASP A 75 0.62 -6.20 16.04
N SER A 76 1.43 -5.51 15.23
CA SER A 76 1.30 -5.45 13.77
C SER A 76 2.62 -5.88 13.13
N SER A 77 2.59 -6.89 12.25
CA SER A 77 3.77 -7.37 11.54
C SER A 77 3.43 -7.89 10.15
N PHE A 78 4.40 -7.87 9.24
CA PHE A 78 4.28 -8.48 7.90
C PHE A 78 3.75 -9.92 7.95
N TRP A 79 4.19 -10.68 8.95
CA TRP A 79 3.83 -12.09 9.10
C TRP A 79 2.35 -12.29 9.48
N SER A 80 1.77 -11.37 10.26
CA SER A 80 0.34 -11.37 10.57
C SER A 80 -0.48 -11.10 9.29
N GLU A 81 0.00 -10.21 8.41
CA GLU A 81 -0.68 -9.87 7.15
C GLU A 81 -0.75 -11.02 6.15
N LEU A 82 0.29 -11.87 6.07
CA LEU A 82 0.27 -13.08 5.24
C LEU A 82 -0.90 -14.01 5.58
N GLY A 83 -1.26 -14.09 6.87
CA GLY A 83 -2.40 -14.90 7.32
C GLY A 83 -3.74 -14.46 6.70
N PHE A 84 -3.90 -13.18 6.34
CA PHE A 84 -5.12 -12.69 5.72
C PHE A 84 -5.28 -13.13 4.26
N MET A 85 -4.21 -13.58 3.59
CA MET A 85 -4.31 -14.14 2.23
C MET A 85 -5.23 -15.36 2.17
N THR A 86 -5.32 -16.12 3.26
CA THR A 86 -6.23 -17.29 3.39
C THR A 86 -7.72 -16.92 3.30
N ARG A 87 -8.07 -15.64 3.47
CA ARG A 87 -9.46 -15.16 3.42
C ARG A 87 -9.96 -14.90 1.99
N LYS A 88 -9.09 -14.96 0.97
CA LYS A 88 -9.50 -14.78 -0.43
C LYS A 88 -10.36 -15.97 -0.91
N PRO A 89 -11.58 -15.73 -1.43
CA PRO A 89 -12.40 -16.81 -2.01
C PRO A 89 -11.75 -17.40 -3.27
N LEU A 90 -11.52 -18.72 -3.27
CA LEU A 90 -10.98 -19.47 -4.42
C LEU A 90 -12.13 -19.99 -5.30
N ARG A 91 -12.78 -19.09 -6.04
CA ARG A 91 -13.98 -19.40 -6.84
C ARG A 91 -13.71 -19.82 -8.29
N SER A 92 -12.45 -19.81 -8.70
CA SER A 92 -12.01 -20.21 -10.04
C SER A 92 -10.70 -20.99 -9.95
N VAL A 93 -10.38 -21.73 -11.01
CA VAL A 93 -9.08 -22.41 -11.15
C VAL A 93 -7.95 -21.39 -11.07
N GLU A 94 -8.06 -20.26 -11.78
CA GLU A 94 -7.05 -19.19 -11.77
C GLU A 94 -6.81 -18.61 -10.37
N ALA A 95 -7.87 -18.43 -9.57
CA ALA A 95 -7.71 -17.97 -8.18
C ALA A 95 -6.97 -19.00 -7.31
N ALA A 96 -7.19 -20.29 -7.54
CA ALA A 96 -6.47 -21.35 -6.85
C ALA A 96 -5.00 -21.44 -7.32
N GLU A 97 -4.74 -21.27 -8.61
CA GLU A 97 -3.39 -21.21 -9.19
C GLU A 97 -2.58 -20.03 -8.63
N ASP A 98 -3.19 -18.84 -8.53
CA ASP A 98 -2.55 -17.65 -7.94
C ASP A 98 -2.24 -17.82 -6.45
N TYR A 99 -3.02 -18.65 -5.74
CA TYR A 99 -2.80 -18.90 -4.32
C TYR A 99 -1.62 -19.82 -4.04
N ILE A 100 -1.30 -20.74 -4.97
CA ILE A 100 -0.22 -21.73 -4.82
C ILE A 100 1.10 -21.31 -5.48
N ALA A 101 1.08 -20.28 -6.32
CA ALA A 101 2.26 -19.74 -7.02
C ALA A 101 3.20 -18.95 -6.09
#